data_AF-A0A5D4NUW9-F1
#
_entry.id   AF-A0A5D4NUW9-F1
#
_cell.length_a   1.000
_cell.length_b   1.000
_cell.length_c   1.000
_cell.angle_alpha   90.00
_cell.angle_beta   90.00
_cell.angle_gamma   90.00
#
_symmetry.space_group_name_H-M   'P 1'
#
loop_
_entity.id
_entity.type
_entity.pdbx_description
1 polymer ?
#
loop_
_entity_poly.entity_id
_entity_poly.type
_entity_poly.pdbx_seq_one_letter_code
_entity_poly.pdbx_strand_id
1 'polypeptide(L)'
;MARLGVYQPIISNVCLLEFVKNASNGFGSKNKKKIFDWKTIDSFLDLFVFPALQGQDVTNSVVSRNSYHVIKMLTKKSSISIGEALLEVAACSKAIAKQHEMKLPLEKFDIHDFHVWSTAVETECNYIVTKNTRRFPPQIGLIIRIDPAAFIDSSSINNSINTKC
;
A
#
# COMPACT_ATOMS: atom_id res chain seq x y z
N MET A 1 14.94 -16.38 8.06
CA MET A 1 15.40 -15.21 7.30
C MET A 1 14.65 -15.18 5.99
N ALA A 2 13.69 -14.26 5.81
CA ALA A 2 13.05 -14.05 4.51
C ALA A 2 14.11 -13.51 3.55
N ARG A 3 14.44 -14.27 2.51
CA ARG A 3 15.47 -13.86 1.54
C ARG A 3 14.89 -12.76 0.65
N LEU A 4 15.22 -11.52 1.01
CA LEU A 4 15.19 -10.35 0.14
C LEU A 4 16.00 -10.64 -1.12
N GLY A 5 15.41 -10.48 -2.31
CA GLY A 5 16.14 -10.69 -3.56
C GLY A 5 15.26 -10.86 -4.80
N VAL A 6 13.97 -11.15 -4.63
CA VAL A 6 13.02 -11.25 -5.77
C VAL A 6 12.10 -10.04 -5.85
N TYR A 7 11.87 -9.36 -4.73
CA TYR A 7 10.98 -8.20 -4.63
C TYR A 7 11.66 -7.07 -3.85
N GLN A 8 11.49 -5.85 -4.33
CA GLN A 8 11.87 -4.63 -3.61
C GLN A 8 10.64 -4.13 -2.84
N PRO A 9 10.64 -4.13 -1.50
CA PRO A 9 9.52 -3.61 -0.74
C PRO A 9 9.48 -2.09 -0.81
N ILE A 10 8.29 -1.55 -1.05
CA ILE A 10 7.97 -0.14 -0.91
C ILE A 10 6.99 0.00 0.25
N ILE A 11 7.33 0.83 1.23
CA ILE A 11 6.46 1.14 2.37
C ILE A 11 6.15 2.64 2.32
N SER A 12 4.86 2.98 2.30
CA SER A 12 4.44 4.38 2.41
C SER A 12 4.47 4.86 3.87
N ASN A 13 4.71 6.15 4.07
CA ASN A 13 4.64 6.75 5.41
C ASN A 13 3.27 6.59 6.08
N VAL A 14 2.19 6.55 5.29
CA VAL A 14 0.84 6.31 5.79
C VAL A 14 0.72 4.90 6.39
N CYS A 15 1.24 3.88 5.69
CA CYS A 15 1.24 2.51 6.20
C CYS A 15 2.05 2.39 7.50
N LEU A 16 3.21 3.05 7.57
CA LEU A 16 4.06 3.02 8.76
C LEU A 16 3.41 3.72 9.96
N LEU A 17 2.78 4.89 9.74
CA LEU A 17 2.05 5.60 10.78
C LEU A 17 0.81 4.83 11.24
N GLU A 18 0.06 4.21 10.33
CA GLU A 18 -1.05 3.33 10.69
C GLU A 18 -0.57 2.12 11.51
N PHE A 19 0.57 1.52 11.14
CA PHE A 19 1.18 0.45 11.92
C PHE A 19 1.51 0.90 13.34
N VAL A 20 2.25 2.00 13.51
CA VAL A 20 2.61 2.53 14.84
C VAL A 20 1.35 2.85 15.65
N LYS A 21 0.37 3.53 15.04
CA LYS A 21 -0.90 3.85 15.69
C LYS A 21 -1.64 2.59 16.14
N ASN A 22 -1.71 1.57 15.29
CA ASN A 22 -2.41 0.33 15.61
C ASN A 22 -1.65 -0.52 16.64
N ALA A 23 -0.32 -0.50 16.63
CA ALA A 23 0.50 -1.17 17.64
C ALA A 23 0.35 -0.54 19.02
N SER A 24 0.39 0.79 19.08
CA SER A 24 0.24 1.56 20.32
C SER A 24 -1.18 1.55 20.87
N ASN A 25 -2.20 1.51 20.00
CA ASN A 25 -3.59 1.44 20.44
C ASN A 25 -4.05 0.00 20.65
N GLY A 26 -3.38 -0.97 20.04
CA GLY A 26 -3.53 -2.40 20.19
C GLY A 26 -4.20 -3.13 19.02
N PHE A 27 -3.71 -4.34 18.74
CA PHE A 27 -4.21 -5.24 17.70
C PHE A 27 -5.14 -6.32 18.26
N GLY A 28 -6.12 -6.77 17.46
CA GLY A 28 -6.99 -7.90 17.80
C GLY A 28 -8.43 -7.51 18.15
N SER A 29 -9.25 -8.50 18.50
CA SER A 29 -10.64 -8.27 18.91
C SER A 29 -10.72 -7.60 20.28
N LYS A 30 -11.84 -6.93 20.59
CA LYS A 30 -12.04 -6.15 21.83
C LYS A 30 -11.57 -6.86 23.11
N ASN A 31 -11.70 -8.19 23.18
CA ASN A 31 -11.39 -8.97 24.38
C ASN A 31 -9.99 -9.61 24.38
N LYS A 32 -9.23 -9.48 23.29
CA LYS A 32 -7.85 -10.00 23.13
C LYS A 32 -6.97 -8.95 22.46
N LYS A 33 -7.10 -7.70 22.89
CA LYS A 33 -6.34 -6.57 22.33
C LYS A 33 -4.92 -6.59 22.88
N LYS A 34 -3.92 -6.81 22.03
CA LYS A 34 -2.51 -6.74 22.40
C LYS A 34 -1.96 -5.36 22.07
N ILE A 35 -1.57 -4.62 23.11
CA ILE A 35 -0.94 -3.30 23.02
C ILE A 35 0.57 -3.49 23.15
N PHE A 36 1.33 -2.81 22.30
CA PHE A 36 2.78 -2.83 22.31
C PHE A 36 3.31 -1.49 22.81
N ASP A 37 4.37 -1.53 23.64
CA ASP A 37 5.05 -0.31 24.08
C ASP A 37 5.94 0.25 22.96
N TRP A 38 6.37 1.50 23.11
CA TRP A 38 7.21 2.16 22.13
C TRP A 38 8.52 1.39 21.90
N LYS A 39 9.15 0.88 22.96
CA LYS A 39 10.41 0.13 22.87
C LYS A 39 10.28 -1.10 21.97
N THR A 40 9.18 -1.84 22.07
CA THR A 40 8.91 -3.02 21.24
C THR A 40 8.61 -2.63 19.80
N ILE A 41 7.86 -1.55 19.59
CA ILE A 41 7.55 -1.02 18.25
C ILE A 41 8.84 -0.58 17.56
N ASP A 42 9.64 0.25 18.23
CA ASP A 42 10.93 0.77 17.76
C ASP A 42 11.90 -0.36 17.39
N SER A 43 12.05 -1.35 18.29
CA SER A 43 12.87 -2.54 18.01
C SER A 43 12.37 -3.33 16.80
N PHE A 44 11.07 -3.41 16.58
CA PHE A 44 10.52 -4.08 15.39
C PHE A 44 10.81 -3.29 14.11
N LEU A 45 10.73 -1.96 14.16
CA LEU A 45 11.06 -1.11 13.02
C LEU A 45 12.55 -1.27 12.64
N ASP A 46 13.44 -1.19 13.62
CA ASP A 46 14.89 -1.26 13.42
C ASP A 46 15.39 -2.65 13.02
N LEU A 47 14.81 -3.72 13.58
CA LEU A 47 15.31 -5.07 13.35
C LEU A 47 14.64 -5.77 12.16
N PHE A 48 13.45 -5.31 11.73
CA PHE A 48 12.69 -5.97 10.66
C PHE A 48 12.30 -5.05 9.52
N VAL A 49 11.70 -3.90 9.81
CA VAL A 49 11.11 -3.04 8.75
C VAL A 49 12.19 -2.32 7.96
N PHE A 50 13.04 -1.52 8.60
CA PHE A 50 14.08 -0.76 7.91
C PHE A 50 15.14 -1.65 7.24
N PRO A 51 15.58 -2.77 7.84
CA PRO A 51 16.47 -3.71 7.15
C PRO A 51 15.84 -4.30 5.89
N ALA A 52 14.52 -4.51 5.87
CA ALA A 52 13.83 -5.00 4.67
C ALA A 52 13.81 -3.97 3.53
N LEU A 53 13.91 -2.67 3.82
CA LEU A 53 13.95 -1.64 2.78
C LEU A 53 15.30 -1.54 2.05
N GLN A 54 16.35 -2.21 2.55
CA GLN A 54 17.68 -2.24 1.92
C GLN A 54 18.27 -0.85 1.65
N GLY A 55 18.06 0.10 2.56
CA GLY A 55 18.54 1.48 2.41
C GLY A 55 17.65 2.38 1.57
N GLN A 56 16.48 1.90 1.11
CA GLN A 56 15.43 2.79 0.59
C GLN A 56 14.71 3.49 1.74
N ASP A 57 14.43 4.77 1.53
CA ASP A 57 13.60 5.54 2.45
C ASP A 57 12.14 5.11 2.38
N VAL A 58 11.43 5.31 3.49
CA VAL A 58 9.97 5.19 3.51
C VAL A 58 9.38 6.25 2.59
N THR A 59 8.58 5.82 1.62
CA THR A 59 8.16 6.69 0.53
C THR A 59 7.08 7.65 1.01
N ASN A 60 7.34 8.95 0.81
CA ASN A 60 6.27 9.95 0.80
C ASN A 60 5.55 9.87 -0.54
N SER A 61 4.23 9.80 -0.49
CA SER A 61 3.42 10.13 -1.65
C SER A 61 3.79 11.55 -2.10
N VAL A 62 4.09 11.75 -3.38
CA VAL A 62 4.33 13.10 -3.94
C VAL A 62 3.09 13.98 -3.74
N VAL A 63 1.93 13.32 -3.73
CA VAL A 63 0.67 13.88 -3.27
C VAL A 63 0.70 14.20 -1.77
N SER A 64 0.77 15.48 -1.42
CA SER A 64 0.56 15.92 -0.04
C SER A 64 -0.88 15.68 0.40
N ARG A 65 -1.07 15.02 1.56
CA ARG A 65 -2.38 14.85 2.23
C ARG A 65 -3.08 16.17 2.55
N ASN A 66 -2.32 17.26 2.59
CA ASN A 66 -2.80 18.62 2.85
C ASN A 66 -3.00 19.42 1.56
N SER A 67 -2.77 18.82 0.39
CA SER A 67 -3.03 19.49 -0.88
C SER A 67 -4.52 19.84 -0.94
N TYR A 68 -4.82 21.14 -1.04
CA TYR A 68 -6.19 21.62 -1.18
C TYR A 68 -6.91 20.90 -2.32
N HIS A 69 -6.19 20.55 -3.39
CA HIS A 69 -6.72 19.82 -4.53
C HIS A 69 -7.17 18.40 -4.17
N VAL A 70 -6.34 17.65 -3.44
CA VAL A 70 -6.63 16.29 -2.96
C VAL A 70 -7.78 16.30 -1.96
N ILE A 71 -7.75 17.25 -1.01
CA ILE A 71 -8.84 17.45 -0.04
C ILE A 71 -10.13 17.75 -0.79
N LYS A 72 -10.12 18.65 -1.78
CA LYS A 72 -11.29 19.00 -2.58
C LYS A 72 -11.83 17.82 -3.38
N MET A 73 -10.98 16.95 -3.92
CA MET A 73 -11.39 15.74 -4.64
C MET A 73 -12.03 14.70 -3.72
N LEU A 74 -11.49 14.53 -2.50
CA LEU A 74 -11.99 13.58 -1.51
C LEU A 74 -13.22 14.09 -0.75
N THR A 75 -13.44 15.41 -0.70
CA THR A 75 -14.57 16.03 0.04
C THR A 75 -15.72 16.50 -0.86
N LYS A 76 -15.47 16.73 -2.16
CA LYS A 76 -16.58 16.87 -3.09
C LYS A 76 -17.28 15.52 -3.19
N LYS A 77 -18.60 15.51 -2.92
CA LYS A 77 -19.56 14.44 -3.29
C LYS A 77 -19.65 14.20 -4.82
N SER A 78 -18.58 14.50 -5.55
CA SER A 78 -18.51 14.34 -6.99
C SER A 78 -18.25 12.88 -7.30
N SER A 79 -18.94 12.41 -8.34
CA SER A 79 -18.76 11.14 -9.03
C SER A 79 -17.37 10.96 -9.67
N ILE A 80 -16.31 11.52 -9.07
CA ILE A 80 -14.93 11.34 -9.51
C ILE A 80 -14.55 9.90 -9.24
N SER A 81 -14.07 9.26 -10.28
CA SER A 81 -13.60 7.89 -10.22
C SER A 81 -12.16 7.81 -9.70
N ILE A 82 -11.75 6.66 -9.15
CA ILE A 82 -10.36 6.40 -8.73
C ILE A 82 -9.38 6.73 -9.88
N GLY A 83 -9.73 6.33 -11.10
CA GLY A 83 -8.95 6.55 -12.32
C GLY A 83 -8.72 8.01 -12.64
N GLU A 84 -9.78 8.83 -12.61
CA GLU A 84 -9.66 10.27 -12.83
C GLU A 84 -8.81 10.91 -11.74
N ALA A 85 -8.95 10.46 -10.49
CA ALA A 85 -8.19 11.00 -9.39
C ALA A 85 -6.68 10.68 -9.49
N LEU A 86 -6.33 9.45 -9.84
CA LEU A 86 -4.92 9.08 -10.05
C LEU A 86 -4.32 9.70 -11.31
N LEU A 87 -5.13 9.93 -12.35
CA LEU A 87 -4.69 10.66 -13.54
C LEU A 87 -4.30 12.11 -13.22
N GLU A 88 -5.14 12.77 -12.42
CA GLU A 88 -4.95 14.18 -12.07
C GLU A 88 -3.79 14.39 -11.11
N VAL A 89 -3.54 13.43 -10.20
CA VAL A 89 -2.64 13.65 -9.07
C VAL A 89 -1.34 12.84 -9.13
N ALA A 90 -1.35 11.64 -9.72
CA ALA A 90 -0.19 10.75 -9.79
C ALA A 90 0.34 10.57 -11.23
N ALA A 91 -0.04 11.47 -12.15
CA ALA A 91 0.31 11.41 -13.58
C ALA A 91 0.05 10.03 -14.23
N CYS A 92 -0.96 9.32 -13.72
CA CYS A 92 -1.29 7.99 -14.20
C CYS A 92 -1.72 8.04 -15.67
N SER A 93 -1.38 7.00 -16.46
CA SER A 93 -1.73 7.00 -17.88
C SER A 93 -3.25 7.00 -18.09
N LYS A 94 -3.73 7.72 -19.13
CA LYS A 94 -5.15 7.75 -19.53
C LYS A 94 -5.75 6.37 -19.81
N ALA A 95 -4.92 5.38 -20.12
CA ALA A 95 -5.34 4.00 -20.34
C ALA A 95 -5.74 3.32 -19.02
N ILE A 96 -5.01 3.58 -17.93
CA ILE A 96 -5.30 3.03 -16.61
C ILE A 96 -6.62 3.57 -16.07
N ALA A 97 -6.86 4.88 -16.23
CA ALA A 97 -8.10 5.52 -15.75
C ALA A 97 -9.40 4.95 -16.36
N LYS A 98 -9.32 4.26 -17.51
CA LYS A 98 -10.49 3.71 -18.22
C LYS A 98 -10.87 2.28 -17.78
N GLN A 99 -10.04 1.61 -16.98
CA GLN A 99 -10.31 0.25 -16.50
C GLN A 99 -11.56 0.21 -15.61
N HIS A 100 -12.29 -0.91 -15.61
CA HIS A 100 -13.60 -1.01 -14.95
C HIS A 100 -13.53 -0.72 -13.43
N GLU A 101 -12.52 -1.26 -12.75
CA GLU A 101 -12.30 -1.06 -11.31
C GLU A 101 -11.87 0.38 -10.96
N MET A 102 -11.29 1.09 -11.93
CA MET A 102 -10.90 2.49 -11.81
C MET A 102 -12.09 3.45 -11.96
N LYS A 103 -13.28 2.94 -12.34
CA LYS A 103 -14.55 3.70 -12.41
C LYS A 103 -15.28 3.77 -11.07
N LEU A 104 -14.79 3.09 -10.03
CA LEU A 104 -15.39 3.15 -8.70
C LEU A 104 -15.31 4.59 -8.16
N PRO A 105 -16.34 5.07 -7.45
CA PRO A 105 -16.35 6.44 -6.96
C PRO A 105 -15.38 6.60 -5.78
N LEU A 106 -14.56 7.64 -5.83
CA LEU A 106 -13.50 7.92 -4.86
C LEU A 106 -14.04 8.09 -3.43
N GLU A 107 -15.25 8.63 -3.27
CA GLU A 107 -15.91 8.84 -1.96
C GLU A 107 -16.15 7.57 -1.14
N LYS A 108 -16.03 6.38 -1.75
CA LYS A 108 -16.13 5.09 -1.05
C LYS A 108 -14.83 4.70 -0.33
N PHE A 109 -13.77 5.48 -0.49
CA PHE A 109 -12.44 5.23 0.03
C PHE A 109 -11.96 6.44 0.83
N ASP A 110 -11.07 6.22 1.78
CA ASP A 110 -10.52 7.33 2.57
C ASP A 110 -9.22 7.89 1.96
N ILE A 111 -8.76 8.99 2.52
CA ILE A 111 -7.53 9.65 2.08
C ILE A 111 -6.30 8.75 2.20
N HIS A 112 -6.28 7.83 3.16
CA HIS A 112 -5.15 6.93 3.38
C HIS A 112 -5.07 5.87 2.28
N ASP A 113 -6.22 5.33 1.85
CA ASP A 113 -6.29 4.42 0.70
C ASP A 113 -5.74 5.08 -0.57
N PHE A 114 -6.16 6.33 -0.82
CA PHE A 114 -5.70 7.09 -1.97
C PHE A 114 -4.18 7.28 -1.97
N HIS A 115 -3.59 7.59 -0.81
CA HIS A 115 -2.13 7.72 -0.69
C HIS A 115 -1.37 6.42 -0.96
N VAL A 116 -1.93 5.28 -0.57
CA VAL A 116 -1.30 3.99 -0.87
C VAL A 116 -1.32 3.74 -2.37
N TRP A 117 -2.43 4.05 -3.05
CA TRP A 117 -2.52 3.88 -4.50
C TRP A 117 -1.60 4.84 -5.26
N SER A 118 -1.57 6.13 -4.90
CA SER A 118 -0.68 7.10 -5.54
C SER A 118 0.78 6.71 -5.37
N THR A 119 1.18 6.33 -4.15
CA THR A 119 2.55 5.83 -3.88
C THR A 119 2.87 4.63 -4.74
N ALA A 120 1.97 3.64 -4.84
CA ALA A 120 2.19 2.43 -5.64
C ALA A 120 2.33 2.73 -7.15
N VAL A 121 1.55 3.68 -7.67
CA VAL A 121 1.68 4.13 -9.07
C VAL A 121 2.98 4.90 -9.29
N GLU A 122 3.32 5.83 -8.41
CA GLU A 122 4.52 6.68 -8.49
C GLU A 122 5.82 5.86 -8.39
N THR A 123 5.80 4.77 -7.62
CA THR A 123 6.95 3.87 -7.42
C THR A 123 6.95 2.67 -8.36
N GLU A 124 6.03 2.63 -9.33
CA GLU A 124 5.91 1.56 -10.33
C GLU A 124 5.79 0.16 -9.71
N CYS A 125 5.13 0.06 -8.55
CA CYS A 125 4.92 -1.20 -7.86
C CYS A 125 4.16 -2.21 -8.75
N ASN A 126 4.63 -3.46 -8.81
CA ASN A 126 3.88 -4.51 -9.49
C ASN A 126 2.71 -5.04 -8.63
N TYR A 127 2.82 -4.93 -7.30
CA TYR A 127 1.87 -5.51 -6.37
C TYR A 127 1.50 -4.57 -5.22
N ILE A 128 0.24 -4.64 -4.77
CA ILE A 128 -0.17 -4.17 -3.44
C ILE A 128 -0.49 -5.39 -2.58
N VAL A 129 0.31 -5.62 -1.55
CA VAL A 129 0.20 -6.80 -0.68
C VAL A 129 -0.79 -6.53 0.46
N THR A 130 -2.03 -7.01 0.36
CA THR A 130 -3.08 -6.75 1.36
C THR A 130 -4.21 -7.77 1.32
N LYS A 131 -4.81 -8.07 2.48
CA LYS A 131 -6.05 -8.86 2.60
C LYS A 131 -7.32 -8.03 2.42
N ASN A 132 -7.19 -6.70 2.39
CA ASN A 132 -8.34 -5.81 2.44
C ASN A 132 -8.98 -5.66 1.06
N THR A 133 -9.93 -6.54 0.77
CA THR A 133 -10.61 -6.55 -0.54
C THR A 133 -11.66 -5.46 -0.72
N ARG A 134 -12.03 -4.78 0.36
CA ARG A 134 -13.02 -3.70 0.36
C ARG A 134 -12.38 -2.36 0.00
N ARG A 135 -11.19 -2.09 0.56
CA ARG A 135 -10.46 -0.83 0.34
C ARG A 135 -9.55 -0.89 -0.89
N PHE A 136 -9.10 -2.07 -1.31
CA PHE A 136 -8.23 -2.22 -2.47
C PHE A 136 -8.90 -3.11 -3.52
N PRO A 137 -9.18 -2.61 -4.73
CA PRO A 137 -9.70 -3.43 -5.82
C PRO A 137 -8.65 -4.49 -6.24
N PRO A 138 -9.06 -5.57 -6.92
CA PRO A 138 -8.14 -6.58 -7.45
C PRO A 138 -6.99 -6.00 -8.30
N GLN A 139 -7.22 -4.92 -9.03
CA GLN A 139 -6.26 -4.30 -9.92
C GLN A 139 -6.40 -2.77 -9.96
N ILE A 140 -5.26 -2.08 -9.97
CA ILE A 140 -5.17 -0.63 -10.21
C ILE A 140 -4.17 -0.43 -11.36
N GLY A 141 -4.66 -0.24 -12.58
CA GLY A 141 -3.76 -0.14 -13.73
C GLY A 141 -3.08 -1.47 -14.04
N LEU A 142 -1.76 -1.55 -13.86
CA LEU A 142 -0.98 -2.78 -13.97
C LEU A 142 -0.64 -3.40 -12.60
N ILE A 143 -1.02 -2.70 -11.52
CA ILE A 143 -0.69 -3.09 -10.15
C ILE A 143 -1.73 -4.12 -9.68
N ILE A 144 -1.26 -5.27 -9.22
CA ILE A 144 -2.12 -6.38 -8.81
C ILE A 144 -2.22 -6.42 -7.28
N ARG A 145 -3.43 -6.49 -6.74
CA ARG A 145 -3.63 -6.76 -5.32
C ARG A 145 -3.42 -8.24 -5.03
N ILE A 146 -2.47 -8.57 -4.17
CA ILE A 146 -2.14 -9.95 -3.80
C ILE A 146 -2.32 -10.19 -2.30
N ASP A 147 -2.86 -11.35 -1.93
CA ASP A 147 -2.96 -11.77 -0.53
C ASP A 147 -1.56 -11.98 0.06
N PRO A 148 -1.26 -11.51 1.28
CA PRO A 148 0.06 -11.68 1.89
C PRO A 148 0.55 -13.13 2.00
N ALA A 149 -0.35 -14.10 2.24
CA ALA A 149 0.04 -15.52 2.28
C ALA A 149 0.39 -16.01 0.87
N ALA A 150 -0.43 -15.68 -0.12
CA ALA A 150 -0.15 -16.03 -1.52
C ALA A 150 1.13 -15.35 -2.04
N PHE A 151 1.45 -14.14 -1.57
CA PHE A 151 2.69 -13.45 -1.90
C PHE A 151 3.92 -14.20 -1.35
N ILE A 152 3.84 -14.72 -0.13
CA ILE A 152 4.90 -15.57 0.45
C ILE A 152 5.03 -16.87 -0.34
N ASP A 153 3.93 -17.54 -0.67
CA ASP A 153 3.97 -18.82 -1.38
C ASP A 153 4.48 -18.68 -2.83
N SER A 154 4.07 -17.63 -3.56
CA SER A 154 4.56 -17.33 -4.91
C SER A 154 6.05 -17.00 -4.95
N SER A 155 6.57 -16.33 -3.92
CA SER A 155 8.01 -16.11 -3.75
C SER A 155 8.79 -17.42 -3.48
N SER A 156 8.10 -18.47 -3.04
CA SER A 156 8.67 -19.80 -2.77
C SER A 156 8.75 -20.67 -4.04
N ILE A 157 7.83 -20.49 -4.99
CA ILE A 157 7.72 -21.31 -6.21
C ILE A 157 8.74 -20.90 -7.29
N ASN A 158 9.05 -19.62 -7.45
CA ASN A 158 10.03 -19.19 -8.47
C ASN A 158 11.49 -19.63 -8.18
N ASN A 159 11.77 -20.16 -6.98
CA ASN A 159 13.09 -20.67 -6.60
C ASN A 159 13.35 -22.14 -6.97
N SER A 160 12.31 -22.93 -7.29
CA SER A 160 12.47 -24.34 -7.69
C SER A 160 12.76 -24.53 -9.18
N ILE A 161 12.60 -23.48 -9.99
CA ILE A 161 12.91 -23.50 -11.43
C ILE A 161 14.35 -23.05 -11.71
N ASN A 162 14.90 -22.12 -10.91
CA ASN A 162 16.25 -21.56 -11.10
C ASN A 162 17.39 -22.32 -10.40
N THR A 163 17.12 -23.49 -9.80
CA THR A 163 18.16 -24.37 -9.22
C THR A 163 18.45 -25.62 -10.07
N LYS A 164 17.91 -25.66 -11.31
CA LYS A 164 18.26 -26.66 -12.33
C LYS A 164 18.91 -25.99 -13.54
N CYS A 165 20.07 -25.37 -13.35
CA CYS A 165 21.06 -25.10 -14.40
C CYS A 165 22.45 -25.24 -13.77
#